data_AF-A0A2D6MY75-F1
#
_entry.id   AF-A0A2D6MY75-F1
#
_cell.length_a   1.000
_cell.length_b   1.000
_cell.length_c   1.000
_cell.angle_alpha   90.00
_cell.angle_beta   90.00
_cell.angle_gamma   90.00
#
_symmetry.space_group_name_H-M   'P 1'
#
loop_
_entity.id
_entity.type
_entity.pdbx_description
1 polymer ?
#
loop_
_entity_poly.entity_id
_entity_poly.type
_entity_poly.pdbx_seq_one_letter_code
_entity_poly.pdbx_strand_id
1 'polypeptide(L)'
;MEARRREELRREAVGNQVQSIVRTCRAEIAAIRDPVVQQYVARDLEKLHLELGKSEALIRRSPNDAMRRVNAARKQLHRTLANARAKAKQWSRKQAKTQARIAETRAAAQAERETASDAGAEVLAHVDEQITQAVQMQELGRHDEAMAACDKAGQLIEESGKATFDETVRREVVGSLMTAFQARGFTLDQPLLEQDGSPAGVVALSGSLPSGKTIRVQINVNGEIAYDLNGYQGRTCAKQIDELEQALVELTHVRLGPAQHTWKTPDRISKGARSLPTRNHAN
;
A
#
# COMPACT_ATOMS: atom_id res chain seq x y z
N MET A 1 -31.30 28.33 75.18
CA MET A 1 -30.53 29.27 74.35
C MET A 1 -29.28 28.63 73.74
N GLU A 2 -28.49 27.86 74.50
CA GLU A 2 -27.24 27.26 74.02
C GLU A 2 -27.38 26.25 72.87
N ALA A 3 -28.44 25.42 72.87
CA ALA A 3 -28.67 24.44 71.79
C ALA A 3 -28.94 25.09 70.42
N ARG A 4 -29.64 26.24 70.40
CA ARG A 4 -29.89 26.99 69.16
C ARG A 4 -28.60 27.62 68.62
N ARG A 5 -27.78 28.20 69.50
CA ARG A 5 -26.48 28.78 69.15
C ARG A 5 -25.51 27.74 68.60
N ARG A 6 -25.47 26.53 69.18
CA ARG A 6 -24.66 25.42 68.66
C ARG A 6 -25.11 24.95 67.27
N GLU A 7 -26.40 24.83 67.04
CA GLU A 7 -26.93 24.43 65.73
C GLU A 7 -26.71 25.51 64.66
N GLU A 8 -26.79 26.79 65.02
CA GLU A 8 -26.49 27.91 64.11
C GLU A 8 -25.02 27.94 63.68
N LEU A 9 -24.09 27.81 64.63
CA LEU A 9 -22.66 27.67 64.34
C LEU A 9 -22.35 26.45 63.47
N ARG A 10 -23.06 25.32 63.69
CA ARG A 10 -22.92 24.12 62.85
C ARG A 10 -23.36 24.39 61.42
N ARG A 11 -24.49 25.08 61.21
CA ARG A 11 -25.01 25.42 59.89
C ARG A 11 -24.09 26.38 59.14
N GLU A 12 -23.53 27.36 59.84
CA GLU A 12 -22.56 28.30 59.29
C GLU A 12 -21.27 27.59 58.88
N ALA A 13 -20.74 26.70 59.72
CA ALA A 13 -19.56 25.89 59.41
C ALA A 13 -19.77 25.02 58.16
N VAL A 14 -20.92 24.34 58.06
CA VAL A 14 -21.27 23.55 56.87
C VAL A 14 -21.40 24.45 55.64
N GLY A 15 -22.02 25.62 55.75
CA GLY A 15 -22.15 26.58 54.65
C GLY A 15 -20.79 27.07 54.13
N ASN A 16 -19.87 27.41 55.03
CA ASN A 16 -18.51 27.81 54.68
C ASN A 16 -17.74 26.68 53.99
N GLN A 17 -17.91 25.44 54.46
CA GLN A 17 -17.29 24.27 53.83
C GLN A 17 -17.84 24.03 52.42
N VAL A 18 -19.15 24.15 52.21
CA VAL A 18 -19.78 24.05 50.89
C VAL A 18 -19.19 25.10 49.93
N GLN A 19 -19.10 26.36 50.35
CA GLN A 19 -18.53 27.43 49.52
C GLN A 19 -17.05 27.16 49.18
N SER A 20 -16.26 26.68 50.13
CA SER A 20 -14.86 26.32 49.90
C SER A 20 -14.73 25.22 48.83
N ILE A 21 -15.55 24.17 48.90
CA ILE A 21 -15.51 23.09 47.90
C ILE A 21 -15.96 23.61 46.53
N VAL A 22 -17.02 24.43 46.46
CA VAL A 22 -17.49 25.02 45.20
C VAL A 22 -16.39 25.87 44.55
N ARG A 23 -15.71 26.72 45.33
CA ARG A 23 -14.58 27.53 44.83
C ARG A 23 -13.46 26.66 44.29
N THR A 24 -13.11 25.60 45.02
CA THR A 24 -12.07 24.63 44.60
C THR A 24 -12.45 23.97 43.28
N CYS A 25 -13.68 23.44 43.15
CA CYS A 25 -14.16 22.83 41.92
C CYS A 25 -14.15 23.82 40.74
N ARG A 26 -14.59 25.08 40.95
CA ARG A 26 -14.55 26.12 39.91
C ARG A 26 -13.12 26.45 39.48
N ALA A 27 -12.18 26.53 40.43
CA ALA A 27 -10.77 26.74 40.13
C ALA A 27 -10.16 25.56 39.34
N GLU A 28 -10.48 24.32 39.70
CA GLU A 28 -10.05 23.14 38.95
C GLU A 28 -10.58 23.14 37.52
N ILE A 29 -11.84 23.54 37.32
CA ILE A 29 -12.44 23.69 35.99
C ILE A 29 -11.69 24.75 35.17
N ALA A 30 -11.41 25.92 35.77
CA ALA A 30 -10.69 27.00 35.10
C ALA A 30 -9.22 26.65 34.79
N ALA A 31 -8.61 25.73 35.54
CA ALA A 31 -7.23 25.31 35.36
C ALA A 31 -7.01 24.37 34.16
N ILE A 32 -8.06 23.91 33.49
CA ILE A 32 -7.96 22.98 32.35
C ILE A 32 -7.47 23.76 31.12
N ARG A 33 -6.21 23.55 30.71
CA ARG A 33 -5.59 24.24 29.57
C ARG A 33 -5.47 23.40 28.30
N ASP A 34 -5.52 22.07 28.42
CA ASP A 34 -5.38 21.17 27.27
C ASP A 34 -6.65 21.24 26.40
N PRO A 35 -6.55 21.70 25.12
CA PRO A 35 -7.70 21.85 24.23
C PRO A 35 -8.46 20.56 23.97
N VAL A 36 -7.75 19.42 23.91
CA VAL A 36 -8.33 18.10 23.69
C VAL A 36 -9.15 17.69 24.91
N VAL A 37 -8.59 17.94 26.12
CA VAL A 37 -9.33 17.71 27.36
C VAL A 37 -10.57 18.61 27.42
N GLN A 38 -10.44 19.90 27.10
CA GLN A 38 -11.57 20.85 27.07
C GLN A 38 -12.69 20.37 26.15
N GLN A 39 -12.38 19.89 24.95
CA GLN A 39 -13.35 19.35 24.01
C GLN A 39 -14.12 18.16 24.58
N TYR A 40 -13.43 17.23 25.27
CA TYR A 40 -14.08 16.06 25.86
C TYR A 40 -14.99 16.37 27.05
N VAL A 41 -14.72 17.46 27.79
CA VAL A 41 -15.43 17.76 29.04
C VAL A 41 -16.44 18.90 28.91
N ALA A 42 -16.43 19.69 27.83
CA ALA A 42 -17.21 20.92 27.69
C ALA A 42 -18.67 20.80 28.18
N ARG A 43 -19.42 19.82 27.66
CA ARG A 43 -20.82 19.57 28.04
C ARG A 43 -21.00 19.13 29.49
N ASP A 44 -20.07 18.35 30.02
CA ASP A 44 -20.13 17.86 31.39
C ASP A 44 -19.77 18.96 32.40
N LEU A 45 -18.82 19.84 32.05
CA LEU A 45 -18.43 20.96 32.90
C LEU A 45 -19.52 22.03 32.98
N GLU A 46 -20.26 22.29 31.90
CA GLU A 46 -21.44 23.16 31.94
C GLU A 46 -22.49 22.64 32.93
N LYS A 47 -22.83 21.36 32.84
CA LYS A 47 -23.76 20.71 33.77
C LYS A 47 -23.27 20.78 35.21
N LEU A 48 -21.98 20.52 35.44
CA LEU A 48 -21.37 20.60 36.76
C LEU A 48 -21.37 22.03 37.31
N HIS A 49 -21.11 23.04 36.47
CA HIS A 49 -21.22 24.46 36.86
C HIS A 49 -22.62 24.80 37.36
N LEU A 50 -23.65 24.36 36.62
CA LEU A 50 -25.04 24.57 37.00
C LEU A 50 -25.39 23.87 38.32
N GLU A 51 -24.97 22.62 38.51
CA GLU A 51 -25.23 21.86 39.75
C GLU A 51 -24.51 22.44 40.97
N LEU A 52 -23.28 22.96 40.79
CA LEU A 52 -22.57 23.67 41.85
C LEU A 52 -23.31 24.96 42.24
N GLY A 53 -23.83 25.72 41.27
CA GLY A 53 -24.64 26.92 41.52
C GLY A 53 -25.94 26.62 42.27
N LYS A 54 -26.67 25.56 41.87
CA LYS A 54 -27.88 25.11 42.58
C LYS A 54 -27.57 24.69 44.02
N SER A 55 -26.43 24.03 44.24
CA SER A 55 -26.03 23.58 45.57
C SER A 55 -25.64 24.74 46.49
N GLU A 56 -25.04 25.79 45.94
CA GLU A 56 -24.72 27.03 46.64
C GLU A 56 -26.00 27.77 47.09
N ALA A 57 -27.04 27.81 46.25
CA ALA A 57 -28.34 28.38 46.60
C ALA A 57 -29.06 27.63 47.75
N LEU A 58 -28.75 26.33 47.95
CA LEU A 58 -29.34 25.51 49.00
C LEU A 58 -28.71 25.72 50.38
N ILE A 59 -27.55 26.39 50.47
CA ILE A 59 -26.80 26.55 51.74
C ILE A 59 -27.67 27.13 52.86
N ARG A 60 -28.50 28.14 52.56
CA ARG A 60 -29.37 28.77 53.57
C ARG A 60 -30.60 27.93 53.96
N ARG A 61 -31.08 27.07 53.05
CA ARG A 61 -32.34 26.32 53.21
C ARG A 61 -32.10 24.91 53.77
N SER A 62 -31.09 24.20 53.27
CA SER A 62 -30.70 22.86 53.72
C SER A 62 -29.18 22.67 53.57
N PRO A 63 -28.37 23.08 54.58
CA PRO A 63 -26.91 22.98 54.53
C PRO A 63 -26.40 21.54 54.33
N ASN A 64 -27.04 20.56 54.97
CA ASN A 64 -26.64 19.16 54.86
C ASN A 64 -26.88 18.61 53.44
N ASP A 65 -27.96 19.02 52.77
CA ASP A 65 -28.23 18.58 51.40
C ASP A 65 -27.36 19.31 50.39
N ALA A 66 -27.06 20.60 50.61
CA ALA A 66 -26.05 21.33 49.87
C ALA A 66 -24.69 20.61 49.94
N MET A 67 -24.27 20.20 51.14
CA MET A 67 -23.02 19.46 51.35
C MET A 67 -23.02 18.10 50.64
N ARG A 68 -24.12 17.34 50.69
CA ARG A 68 -24.24 16.06 49.97
C ARG A 68 -24.12 16.27 48.45
N ARG A 69 -24.82 17.27 47.90
CA ARG A 69 -24.79 17.57 46.46
C ARG A 69 -23.43 18.06 45.98
N VAL A 70 -22.78 18.96 46.71
CA VAL A 70 -21.44 19.45 46.34
C VAL A 70 -20.39 18.34 46.39
N ASN A 71 -20.45 17.43 47.36
CA ASN A 71 -19.54 16.28 47.38
C ASN A 71 -19.79 15.32 46.21
N ALA A 72 -21.05 15.09 45.83
CA ALA A 72 -21.39 14.30 44.65
C ALA A 72 -20.87 14.97 43.36
N ALA A 73 -21.07 16.28 43.22
CA ALA A 73 -20.58 17.06 42.08
C ALA A 73 -19.05 17.05 42.00
N ARG A 74 -18.34 17.20 43.13
CA ARG A 74 -16.87 17.07 43.20
C ARG A 74 -16.39 15.69 42.74
N LYS A 75 -17.03 14.62 43.23
CA LYS A 75 -16.70 13.24 42.82
C LYS A 75 -16.93 13.04 41.31
N GLN A 76 -18.01 13.61 40.78
CA GLN A 76 -18.31 13.56 39.35
C GLN A 76 -17.29 14.34 38.53
N LEU A 77 -16.90 15.53 38.98
CA LEU A 77 -15.84 16.33 38.36
C LEU A 77 -14.54 15.53 38.22
N HIS A 78 -14.03 14.97 39.31
CA HIS A 78 -12.79 14.19 39.27
C HIS A 78 -12.88 12.99 38.33
N ARG A 79 -14.04 12.30 38.28
CA ARG A 79 -14.27 11.17 37.34
C ARG A 79 -14.26 11.64 35.89
N THR A 80 -14.99 12.70 35.57
CA THR A 80 -15.03 13.30 34.23
C THR A 80 -13.64 13.73 33.78
N LEU A 81 -12.89 14.42 34.65
CA LEU A 81 -11.53 14.86 34.33
C LEU A 81 -10.55 13.70 34.14
N ALA A 82 -10.62 12.68 35.00
CA ALA A 82 -9.77 11.50 34.87
C ALA A 82 -10.02 10.78 33.53
N ASN A 83 -11.28 10.57 33.17
CA ASN A 83 -11.66 9.93 31.90
C ASN A 83 -11.24 10.77 30.69
N ALA A 84 -11.46 12.09 30.72
CA ALA A 84 -11.08 12.97 29.63
C ALA A 84 -9.57 13.06 29.44
N ARG A 85 -8.79 13.14 30.52
CA ARG A 85 -7.32 13.10 30.45
C ARG A 85 -6.81 11.78 29.89
N ALA A 86 -7.43 10.65 30.27
CA ALA A 86 -7.08 9.34 29.71
C ALA A 86 -7.35 9.28 28.20
N LYS A 87 -8.52 9.78 27.75
CA LYS A 87 -8.86 9.87 26.32
C LYS A 87 -7.94 10.80 25.56
N ALA A 88 -7.65 12.00 26.10
CA ALA A 88 -6.73 12.95 25.49
C ALA A 88 -5.32 12.36 25.34
N LYS A 89 -4.82 11.67 26.37
CA LYS A 89 -3.53 10.96 26.31
C LYS A 89 -3.53 9.87 25.24
N GLN A 90 -4.61 9.08 25.14
CA GLN A 90 -4.73 8.06 24.11
C GLN A 90 -4.79 8.67 22.71
N TRP A 91 -5.56 9.74 22.53
CA TRP A 91 -5.68 10.46 21.27
C TRP A 91 -4.34 11.06 20.85
N SER A 92 -3.62 11.73 21.75
CA SER A 92 -2.28 12.28 21.49
C SER A 92 -1.28 11.20 21.11
N ARG A 93 -1.32 10.03 21.76
CA ARG A 93 -0.50 8.86 21.37
C ARG A 93 -0.85 8.36 19.97
N LYS A 94 -2.13 8.25 19.64
CA LYS A 94 -2.57 7.86 18.28
C LYS A 94 -2.09 8.88 17.25
N GLN A 95 -2.29 10.17 17.50
CA GLN A 95 -1.83 11.25 16.62
C GLN A 95 -0.32 11.18 16.37
N ALA A 96 0.48 11.05 17.43
CA ALA A 96 1.94 10.95 17.31
C ALA A 96 2.36 9.71 16.51
N LYS A 97 1.72 8.56 16.75
CA LYS A 97 1.97 7.33 16.01
C LYS A 97 1.63 7.48 14.52
N THR A 98 0.46 8.01 14.22
CA THR A 98 0.01 8.25 12.84
C THR A 98 0.93 9.23 12.13
N GLN A 99 1.35 10.30 12.79
CA GLN A 99 2.29 11.27 12.20
C GLN A 99 3.66 10.64 11.91
N ALA A 100 4.18 9.82 12.82
CA ALA A 100 5.41 9.07 12.60
C ALA A 100 5.28 8.09 11.43
N ARG A 101 4.15 7.38 11.33
CA ARG A 101 3.87 6.45 10.24
C ARG A 101 3.80 7.15 8.88
N ILE A 102 3.13 8.30 8.78
CA ILE A 102 3.09 9.10 7.55
C ILE A 102 4.50 9.54 7.14
N ALA A 103 5.32 9.97 8.10
CA ALA A 103 6.71 10.36 7.82
C ALA A 103 7.56 9.17 7.34
N GLU A 104 7.43 8.01 7.99
CA GLU A 104 8.08 6.75 7.58
C GLU A 104 7.69 6.35 6.17
N THR A 105 6.38 6.34 5.86
CA THR A 105 5.88 6.00 4.52
C THR A 105 6.38 6.97 3.46
N ARG A 106 6.43 8.28 3.75
CA ARG A 106 7.01 9.28 2.83
C ARG A 106 8.49 9.04 2.57
N ALA A 107 9.26 8.74 3.62
CA ALA A 107 10.68 8.46 3.48
C ALA A 107 10.92 7.17 2.66
N ALA A 108 10.14 6.12 2.92
CA ALA A 108 10.20 4.88 2.16
C ALA A 108 9.83 5.10 0.68
N ALA A 109 8.77 5.85 0.40
CA ALA A 109 8.39 6.19 -0.97
C ALA A 109 9.47 6.99 -1.70
N GLN A 110 10.15 7.92 -1.00
CA GLN A 110 11.25 8.69 -1.57
C GLN A 110 12.47 7.80 -1.87
N ALA A 111 12.84 6.91 -0.95
CA ALA A 111 13.93 5.97 -1.18
C ALA A 111 13.65 5.05 -2.38
N GLU A 112 12.43 4.52 -2.50
CA GLU A 112 12.06 3.66 -3.63
C GLU A 112 12.12 4.43 -4.97
N ARG A 113 11.75 5.71 -4.99
CA ARG A 113 11.85 6.55 -6.21
C ARG A 113 13.28 6.70 -6.74
N GLU A 114 14.28 6.65 -5.88
CA GLU A 114 15.68 6.77 -6.31
C GLU A 114 16.16 5.53 -7.07
N THR A 115 15.54 4.38 -6.83
CA THR A 115 15.89 3.10 -7.44
C THR A 115 14.87 2.61 -8.47
N ALA A 116 13.68 3.20 -8.51
CA ALA A 116 12.57 2.72 -9.31
C ALA A 116 12.88 2.75 -10.82
N SER A 117 12.50 1.68 -11.51
CA SER A 117 12.39 1.69 -12.97
C SER A 117 11.15 2.49 -13.41
N ASP A 118 10.97 2.72 -14.72
CA ASP A 118 9.76 3.37 -15.24
C ASP A 118 8.48 2.63 -14.81
N ALA A 119 8.52 1.29 -14.79
CA ALA A 119 7.41 0.45 -14.33
C ALA A 119 7.16 0.62 -12.81
N GLY A 120 8.22 0.70 -12.01
CA GLY A 120 8.09 0.99 -10.57
C GLY A 120 7.57 2.41 -10.31
N ALA A 121 7.96 3.38 -11.13
CA ALA A 121 7.55 4.78 -11.01
C ALA A 121 6.05 4.98 -11.25
N GLU A 122 5.45 4.21 -12.17
CA GLU A 122 4.00 4.22 -12.41
C GLU A 122 3.22 3.80 -11.16
N VAL A 123 3.66 2.73 -10.48
CA VAL A 123 3.04 2.27 -9.22
C VAL A 123 3.19 3.33 -8.11
N LEU A 124 4.34 3.99 -8.03
CA LEU A 124 4.62 5.04 -7.03
C LEU A 124 3.74 6.29 -7.20
N ALA A 125 3.13 6.51 -8.36
CA ALA A 125 2.16 7.59 -8.56
C ALA A 125 0.92 7.41 -7.66
N HIS A 126 0.51 6.16 -7.40
CA HIS A 126 -0.61 5.86 -6.51
C HIS A 126 -0.27 5.97 -5.03
N VAL A 127 1.03 5.92 -4.68
CA VAL A 127 1.49 6.10 -3.29
C VAL A 127 1.24 7.53 -2.80
N ASP A 128 1.42 8.54 -3.66
CA ASP A 128 1.19 9.95 -3.29
C ASP A 128 -0.28 10.22 -2.95
N GLU A 129 -1.20 9.57 -3.67
CA GLU A 129 -2.63 9.65 -3.37
C GLU A 129 -2.92 9.09 -1.97
N GLN A 130 -2.36 7.93 -1.63
CA GLN A 130 -2.55 7.31 -0.31
C GLN A 130 -1.93 8.14 0.82
N ILE A 131 -0.75 8.71 0.61
CA ILE A 131 -0.12 9.62 1.57
C ILE A 131 -0.98 10.87 1.78
N THR A 132 -1.54 11.43 0.71
CA THR A 132 -2.43 12.59 0.78
C THR A 132 -3.69 12.27 1.57
N GLN A 133 -4.33 11.12 1.29
CA GLN A 133 -5.48 10.62 2.04
C GLN A 133 -5.14 10.43 3.53
N ALA A 134 -3.97 9.87 3.85
CA ALA A 134 -3.53 9.67 5.23
C ALA A 134 -3.42 11.00 6.01
N VAL A 135 -2.85 12.03 5.39
CA VAL A 135 -2.73 13.37 6.01
C VAL A 135 -4.11 13.98 6.25
N GLN A 136 -5.01 13.94 5.27
CA GLN A 136 -6.37 14.46 5.44
C GLN A 136 -7.12 13.74 6.57
N MET A 137 -7.00 12.41 6.66
CA MET A 137 -7.61 11.63 7.74
C MET A 137 -7.00 11.98 9.11
N GLN A 138 -5.68 12.22 9.18
CA GLN A 138 -5.02 12.65 10.41
C GLN A 138 -5.54 14.01 10.89
N GLU A 139 -5.70 14.98 9.99
CA GLU A 139 -6.22 16.32 10.30
C GLU A 139 -7.65 16.28 10.83
N LEU A 140 -8.46 15.34 10.31
CA LEU A 140 -9.82 15.07 10.81
C LEU A 140 -9.85 14.25 12.11
N GLY A 141 -8.69 13.86 12.66
CA GLY A 141 -8.57 13.03 13.85
C GLY A 141 -8.95 11.55 13.63
N ARG A 142 -9.09 11.12 12.38
CA ARG A 142 -9.44 9.75 11.94
C ARG A 142 -8.16 8.90 11.84
N HIS A 143 -7.43 8.80 12.95
CA HIS A 143 -6.10 8.20 13.02
C HIS A 143 -6.03 6.74 12.55
N ASP A 144 -7.09 5.95 12.79
CA ASP A 144 -7.13 4.55 12.39
C ASP A 144 -7.25 4.42 10.84
N GLU A 145 -7.97 5.33 10.20
CA GLU A 145 -8.09 5.37 8.73
C GLU A 145 -6.84 5.94 8.06
N ALA A 146 -6.20 6.92 8.70
CA ALA A 146 -4.90 7.42 8.27
C ALA A 146 -3.83 6.31 8.29
N MET A 147 -3.84 5.45 9.32
CA MET A 147 -2.97 4.28 9.39
C MET A 147 -3.25 3.29 8.27
N ALA A 148 -4.52 3.00 7.98
CA ALA A 148 -4.90 2.09 6.90
C ALA A 148 -4.44 2.60 5.51
N ALA A 149 -4.53 3.92 5.27
CA ALA A 149 -3.99 4.53 4.05
C ALA A 149 -2.45 4.40 3.98
N CYS A 150 -1.74 4.55 5.09
CA CYS A 150 -0.29 4.29 5.14
C CYS A 150 0.06 2.83 4.87
N ASP A 151 -0.72 1.88 5.39
CA ASP A 151 -0.49 0.45 5.15
C ASP A 151 -0.72 0.09 3.68
N LYS A 152 -1.75 0.68 3.04
CA LYS A 152 -1.96 0.54 1.59
C LYS A 152 -0.83 1.18 0.76
N ALA A 153 -0.34 2.34 1.17
CA ALA A 153 0.85 2.95 0.57
C ALA A 153 2.08 2.03 0.71
N GLY A 154 2.25 1.37 1.85
CA GLY A 154 3.33 0.39 2.06
C GLY A 154 3.26 -0.80 1.10
N GLN A 155 2.06 -1.33 0.84
CA GLN A 155 1.86 -2.40 -0.15
C GLN A 155 2.24 -1.95 -1.56
N LEU A 156 1.85 -0.73 -1.96
CA LEU A 156 2.21 -0.16 -3.26
C LEU A 156 3.72 0.07 -3.40
N ILE A 157 4.42 0.43 -2.32
CA ILE A 157 5.89 0.56 -2.33
C ILE A 157 6.53 -0.82 -2.58
N GLU A 158 6.05 -1.87 -1.93
CA GLU A 158 6.53 -3.24 -2.15
C GLU A 158 6.25 -3.72 -3.60
N GLU A 159 5.06 -3.41 -4.13
CA GLU A 159 4.70 -3.68 -5.52
C GLU A 159 5.60 -2.93 -6.51
N SER A 160 5.96 -1.67 -6.21
CA SER A 160 6.91 -0.89 -7.01
C SER A 160 8.31 -1.52 -7.02
N GLY A 161 8.82 -1.94 -5.86
CA GLY A 161 10.10 -2.62 -5.75
C GLY A 161 10.13 -3.94 -6.54
N LYS A 162 9.02 -4.69 -6.51
CA LYS A 162 8.86 -5.88 -7.34
C LYS A 162 8.87 -5.56 -8.83
N ALA A 163 8.11 -4.55 -9.27
CA ALA A 163 8.10 -4.13 -10.67
C ALA A 163 9.48 -3.68 -11.16
N THR A 164 10.24 -2.98 -10.31
CA THR A 164 11.62 -2.57 -10.57
C THR A 164 12.56 -3.77 -10.70
N PHE A 165 12.42 -4.75 -9.80
CA PHE A 165 13.20 -5.99 -9.85
C PHE A 165 12.90 -6.80 -11.12
N ASP A 166 11.62 -7.03 -11.42
CA ASP A 166 11.17 -7.78 -12.59
C ASP A 166 11.67 -7.12 -13.89
N GLU A 167 11.63 -5.79 -13.98
CA GLU A 167 12.20 -5.04 -15.11
C GLU A 167 13.71 -5.22 -15.26
N THR A 168 14.44 -5.23 -14.14
CA THR A 168 15.89 -5.43 -14.13
C THR A 168 16.25 -6.83 -14.65
N VAL A 169 15.54 -7.86 -14.18
CA VAL A 169 15.68 -9.23 -14.66
C VAL A 169 15.38 -9.31 -16.16
N ARG A 170 14.29 -8.69 -16.62
CA ARG A 170 13.90 -8.68 -18.02
C ARG A 170 14.99 -8.07 -18.92
N ARG A 171 15.62 -6.97 -18.50
CA ARG A 171 16.73 -6.33 -19.24
C ARG A 171 17.96 -7.22 -19.33
N GLU A 172 18.31 -7.91 -18.26
CA GLU A 172 19.45 -8.84 -18.23
C GLU A 172 19.22 -10.04 -19.17
N VAL A 173 18.00 -10.59 -19.16
CA VAL A 173 17.60 -11.68 -20.07
C VAL A 173 17.67 -11.21 -21.52
N VAL A 174 17.11 -10.04 -21.85
CA VAL A 174 17.19 -9.47 -23.20
C VAL A 174 18.64 -9.30 -23.65
N GLY A 175 19.51 -8.73 -22.81
CA GLY A 175 20.93 -8.53 -23.14
C GLY A 175 21.69 -9.84 -23.37
N SER A 176 21.43 -10.84 -22.53
CA SER A 176 22.01 -12.19 -22.65
C SER A 176 21.59 -12.87 -23.94
N LEU A 177 20.30 -12.81 -24.28
CA LEU A 177 19.76 -13.36 -25.53
C LEU A 177 20.34 -12.67 -26.76
N MET A 178 20.43 -11.34 -26.74
CA MET A 178 21.01 -10.59 -27.85
C MET A 178 22.45 -11.02 -28.13
N THR A 179 23.27 -11.12 -27.08
CA THR A 179 24.67 -11.54 -27.18
C THR A 179 24.78 -12.98 -27.71
N ALA A 180 23.95 -13.89 -27.21
CA ALA A 180 23.95 -15.28 -27.60
C ALA A 180 23.53 -15.53 -29.05
N PHE A 181 22.53 -14.79 -29.55
CA PHE A 181 22.12 -14.89 -30.94
C PHE A 181 23.14 -14.27 -31.89
N GLN A 182 23.72 -13.11 -31.54
CA GLN A 182 24.79 -12.49 -32.33
C GLN A 182 26.02 -13.39 -32.45
N ALA A 183 26.44 -14.04 -31.35
CA ALA A 183 27.54 -15.01 -31.37
C ALA A 183 27.29 -16.20 -32.31
N ARG A 184 26.02 -16.48 -32.62
CA ARG A 184 25.57 -17.54 -33.54
C ARG A 184 25.29 -17.03 -34.95
N GLY A 185 25.61 -15.76 -35.24
CA GLY A 185 25.53 -15.16 -36.56
C GLY A 185 24.17 -14.55 -36.92
N PHE A 186 23.24 -14.42 -35.98
CA PHE A 186 22.01 -13.67 -36.22
C PHE A 186 22.28 -12.17 -36.28
N THR A 187 21.69 -11.51 -37.26
CA THR A 187 21.49 -10.07 -37.26
C THR A 187 20.18 -9.80 -36.53
N LEU A 188 20.25 -9.07 -35.40
CA LEU A 188 19.10 -8.77 -34.55
C LEU A 188 18.56 -7.37 -34.81
N ASP A 189 17.24 -7.24 -34.74
CA ASP A 189 16.56 -5.96 -34.66
C ASP A 189 16.62 -5.39 -33.23
N GLN A 190 16.29 -4.11 -33.06
CA GLN A 190 16.19 -3.52 -31.72
C GLN A 190 15.05 -4.17 -30.93
N PRO A 191 15.22 -4.43 -29.61
CA PRO A 191 14.14 -4.90 -28.76
C PRO A 191 12.97 -3.90 -28.76
N LEU A 192 11.75 -4.42 -28.93
CA LEU A 192 10.53 -3.61 -28.97
C LEU A 192 9.58 -4.05 -27.87
N LEU A 193 9.00 -3.08 -27.16
CA LEU A 193 7.90 -3.34 -26.24
C LEU A 193 6.62 -3.53 -27.06
N GLU A 194 5.97 -4.68 -26.96
CA GLU A 194 4.72 -4.93 -27.66
C GLU A 194 3.58 -4.15 -26.99
N GLN A 195 2.89 -3.32 -27.76
CA GLN A 195 1.74 -2.54 -27.30
C GLN A 195 0.39 -3.09 -27.81
N ASP A 196 0.39 -3.96 -28.82
CA ASP A 196 -0.81 -4.48 -29.48
C ASP A 196 -0.88 -6.02 -29.43
N GLY A 197 -2.01 -6.56 -28.94
CA GLY A 197 -2.36 -7.99 -29.05
C GLY A 197 -1.68 -8.96 -28.07
N SER A 198 -0.74 -8.49 -27.26
CA SER A 198 -0.03 -9.25 -26.21
C SER A 198 -0.33 -8.70 -24.81
N PRO A 199 -0.09 -9.45 -23.72
CA PRO A 199 -0.14 -8.91 -22.36
C PRO A 199 0.74 -7.65 -22.24
N ALA A 200 0.29 -6.65 -21.49
CA ALA A 200 1.09 -5.44 -21.30
C ALA A 200 2.49 -5.78 -20.74
N GLY A 201 3.55 -5.25 -21.35
CA GLY A 201 4.93 -5.42 -20.86
C GLY A 201 5.74 -6.57 -21.49
N VAL A 202 5.28 -7.18 -22.59
CA VAL A 202 6.10 -8.13 -23.36
C VAL A 202 7.14 -7.41 -24.21
N VAL A 203 8.39 -7.86 -24.16
CA VAL A 203 9.43 -7.44 -25.12
C VAL A 203 9.63 -8.48 -26.20
N ALA A 204 9.55 -8.03 -27.44
CA ALA A 204 9.88 -8.82 -28.61
C ALA A 204 11.31 -8.54 -29.09
N LEU A 205 12.06 -9.60 -29.33
CA LEU A 205 13.35 -9.61 -29.99
C LEU A 205 13.22 -10.41 -31.29
N SER A 206 13.54 -9.79 -32.43
CA SER A 206 13.51 -10.46 -33.74
C SER A 206 14.90 -10.47 -34.35
N GLY A 207 15.18 -11.51 -35.16
CA GLY A 207 16.47 -11.65 -35.81
C GLY A 207 16.43 -12.56 -37.03
N SER A 208 17.46 -12.43 -37.88
CA SER A 208 17.60 -13.23 -39.09
C SER A 208 19.03 -13.68 -39.34
N LEU A 209 19.19 -14.86 -39.96
CA LEU A 209 20.46 -15.35 -40.48
C LEU A 209 20.60 -14.96 -41.96
N PRO A 210 21.83 -14.86 -42.50
CA PRO A 210 22.06 -14.65 -43.94
C PRO A 210 21.39 -15.70 -44.84
N SER A 211 21.09 -16.89 -44.30
CA SER A 211 20.35 -17.94 -44.98
C SER A 211 18.85 -17.66 -45.14
N GLY A 212 18.34 -16.53 -44.63
CA GLY A 212 16.91 -16.18 -44.63
C GLY A 212 16.07 -16.83 -43.53
N LYS A 213 16.70 -17.55 -42.59
CA LYS A 213 16.02 -18.09 -41.39
C LYS A 213 15.78 -16.96 -40.40
N THR A 214 14.62 -16.94 -39.74
CA THR A 214 14.29 -15.90 -38.76
C THR A 214 13.88 -16.49 -37.42
N ILE A 215 14.08 -15.70 -36.38
CA ILE A 215 13.62 -15.98 -35.01
C ILE A 215 12.86 -14.78 -34.48
N ARG A 216 11.80 -15.04 -33.73
CA ARG A 216 11.15 -14.05 -32.87
C ARG A 216 11.06 -14.62 -31.47
N VAL A 217 11.49 -13.86 -30.48
CA VAL A 217 11.45 -14.22 -29.06
C VAL A 217 10.62 -13.17 -28.34
N GLN A 218 9.67 -13.60 -27.52
CA GLN A 218 8.83 -12.76 -26.67
C GLN A 218 9.16 -13.05 -25.21
N ILE A 219 9.45 -11.99 -24.46
CA ILE A 219 9.90 -12.06 -23.07
C ILE A 219 8.89 -11.30 -22.21
N ASN A 220 8.22 -12.01 -21.30
CA ASN A 220 7.27 -11.43 -20.36
C ASN A 220 7.98 -10.70 -19.21
N VAL A 221 7.19 -9.93 -18.44
CA VAL A 221 7.65 -9.18 -17.26
C VAL A 221 8.27 -10.09 -16.18
N ASN A 222 7.77 -11.32 -16.04
CA ASN A 222 8.29 -12.33 -15.10
C ASN A 222 9.51 -13.10 -15.63
N GLY A 223 10.02 -12.74 -16.81
CA GLY A 223 11.14 -13.40 -17.47
C GLY A 223 10.78 -14.68 -18.24
N GLU A 224 9.50 -15.08 -18.30
CA GLU A 224 9.08 -16.21 -19.15
C GLU A 224 9.28 -15.89 -20.63
N ILE A 225 9.68 -16.91 -21.39
CA ILE A 225 10.09 -16.75 -22.79
C ILE A 225 9.23 -17.64 -23.69
N ALA A 226 8.70 -17.05 -24.74
CA ALA A 226 8.11 -17.73 -25.89
C ALA A 226 8.93 -17.42 -27.15
N TYR A 227 8.98 -18.34 -28.11
CA TYR A 227 9.75 -18.14 -29.34
C TYR A 227 9.06 -18.78 -30.56
N ASP A 228 9.29 -18.18 -31.73
CA ASP A 228 8.87 -18.64 -33.05
C ASP A 228 10.07 -18.69 -34.00
N LEU A 229 10.20 -19.79 -34.74
CA LEU A 229 11.32 -20.09 -35.63
C LEU A 229 10.80 -20.32 -37.04
N ASN A 230 11.20 -19.48 -37.98
CA ASN A 230 10.77 -19.55 -39.37
C ASN A 230 11.95 -19.86 -40.32
N GLY A 231 11.69 -20.66 -41.35
CA GLY A 231 12.70 -21.13 -42.31
C GLY A 231 13.51 -22.36 -41.87
N TYR A 232 13.11 -23.01 -40.76
CA TYR A 232 13.73 -24.25 -40.28
C TYR A 232 12.94 -25.46 -40.81
N GLN A 233 13.51 -26.21 -41.76
CA GLN A 233 12.86 -27.38 -42.38
C GLN A 233 13.81 -28.59 -42.46
N GLY A 234 13.27 -29.79 -42.21
CA GLY A 234 13.99 -31.06 -42.35
C GLY A 234 14.91 -31.45 -41.17
N ARG A 235 15.51 -32.65 -41.26
CA ARG A 235 16.30 -33.28 -40.17
C ARG A 235 17.55 -32.49 -39.76
N THR A 236 18.20 -31.78 -40.69
CA THR A 236 19.37 -30.94 -40.39
C THR A 236 19.03 -29.69 -39.60
N CYS A 237 17.79 -29.19 -39.71
CA CYS A 237 17.31 -28.07 -38.92
C CYS A 237 16.90 -28.48 -37.51
N ALA A 238 16.50 -29.74 -37.28
CA ALA A 238 16.14 -30.23 -35.94
C ALA A 238 17.30 -30.07 -34.95
N LYS A 239 18.52 -30.48 -35.34
CA LYS A 239 19.70 -30.33 -34.49
C LYS A 239 20.03 -28.87 -34.16
N GLN A 240 19.83 -27.97 -35.13
CA GLN A 240 20.04 -26.53 -34.92
C GLN A 240 18.97 -25.91 -34.02
N ILE A 241 17.73 -26.44 -34.03
CA ILE A 241 16.67 -26.05 -33.10
C ILE A 241 17.02 -26.54 -31.69
N ASP A 242 17.42 -27.81 -31.53
CA ASP A 242 17.79 -28.37 -30.22
C ASP A 242 18.97 -27.61 -29.59
N GLU A 243 20.00 -27.29 -30.37
CA GLU A 243 21.15 -26.50 -29.93
C GLU A 243 20.76 -25.06 -29.53
N LEU A 244 19.73 -24.50 -30.18
CA LEU A 244 19.19 -23.18 -29.88
C LEU A 244 18.34 -23.19 -28.61
N GLU A 245 17.48 -24.18 -28.45
CA GLU A 245 16.65 -24.38 -27.26
C GLU A 245 17.52 -24.66 -26.04
N GLN A 246 18.55 -25.50 -26.17
CA GLN A 246 19.49 -25.74 -25.07
C GLN A 246 20.24 -24.45 -24.67
N ALA A 247 20.65 -23.63 -25.64
CA ALA A 247 21.26 -22.34 -25.35
C ALA A 247 20.30 -21.40 -24.61
N LEU A 248 19.00 -21.39 -24.99
CA LEU A 248 17.98 -20.61 -24.30
C LEU A 248 17.80 -21.07 -22.84
N VAL A 249 17.80 -22.39 -22.59
CA VAL A 249 17.76 -22.95 -21.23
C VAL A 249 19.01 -22.61 -20.43
N GLU A 250 20.19 -22.65 -21.04
CA GLU A 250 21.47 -22.40 -20.35
C GLU A 250 21.67 -20.91 -20.00
N LEU A 251 21.19 -20.00 -20.86
CA LEU A 251 21.29 -18.55 -20.66
C LEU A 251 20.26 -18.00 -19.70
N THR A 252 19.14 -18.71 -19.52
CA THR A 252 18.01 -18.21 -18.74
C THR A 252 17.79 -19.18 -17.60
N HIS A 253 18.08 -18.75 -16.37
CA HIS A 253 17.68 -19.48 -15.16
C HIS A 253 16.15 -19.49 -14.96
N VAL A 254 15.37 -19.28 -16.03
CA VAL A 254 13.92 -19.05 -16.05
C VAL A 254 13.24 -20.17 -16.84
N ARG A 255 11.98 -20.46 -16.51
CA ARG A 255 11.19 -21.51 -17.15
C ARG A 255 10.82 -21.09 -18.58
N LEU A 256 11.20 -21.89 -19.57
CA LEU A 256 10.71 -21.74 -20.94
C LEU A 256 9.22 -22.10 -21.01
N GLY A 257 8.44 -21.29 -21.75
CA GLY A 257 7.07 -21.65 -22.12
C GLY A 257 7.04 -22.82 -23.14
N PRO A 258 5.85 -23.36 -23.45
CA PRO A 258 5.74 -24.43 -24.44
C PRO A 258 6.20 -23.94 -25.82
N ALA A 259 7.10 -24.70 -26.45
CA ALA A 259 7.60 -24.43 -27.80
C ALA A 259 6.44 -24.32 -28.80
N GLN A 260 6.29 -23.17 -29.45
CA GLN A 260 5.31 -23.00 -30.53
C GLN A 260 6.02 -23.12 -31.87
N HIS A 261 5.98 -24.32 -32.45
CA HIS A 261 6.49 -24.53 -33.80
C HIS A 261 5.38 -24.28 -34.83
N THR A 262 5.44 -23.14 -35.53
CA THR A 262 4.55 -22.91 -36.68
C THR A 262 5.10 -23.62 -37.93
N TRP A 263 4.93 -24.95 -38.00
CA TRP A 263 5.29 -25.73 -39.19
C TRP A 263 4.34 -25.42 -40.36
N LYS A 264 4.60 -24.35 -41.13
CA LYS A 264 4.10 -24.30 -42.50
C LYS A 264 5.01 -25.17 -43.34
N THR A 265 4.57 -26.39 -43.65
CA THR A 265 5.25 -27.29 -44.59
C THR A 265 4.74 -26.97 -45.99
N PRO A 266 5.52 -26.34 -46.89
CA PRO A 266 5.12 -26.19 -48.28
C PRO A 266 5.97 -27.15 -49.10
N ASP A 267 5.78 -28.47 -48.98
CA ASP A 267 6.31 -29.41 -49.96
C ASP A 267 5.68 -30.80 -49.83
N ARG A 268 4.53 -30.95 -50.49
CA ARG A 268 4.15 -32.20 -51.13
C ARG A 268 4.09 -32.00 -52.64
N ILE A 269 5.17 -31.47 -53.23
CA ILE A 269 5.46 -31.77 -54.64
C ILE A 269 6.01 -33.18 -54.66
N SER A 270 5.15 -34.16 -54.95
CA SER A 270 5.55 -35.53 -55.22
C SER A 270 6.40 -35.57 -56.50
N LYS A 271 7.72 -35.61 -56.35
CA LYS A 271 8.61 -36.05 -57.43
C LYS A 271 9.57 -37.14 -56.93
N GLY A 272 9.20 -38.37 -57.28
CA GLY A 272 10.02 -39.59 -57.30
C GLY A 272 9.10 -40.78 -57.58
N ALA A 273 9.27 -41.62 -58.60
CA ALA A 273 10.45 -41.88 -59.41
C ALA A 273 10.14 -42.63 -60.73
N ARG A 274 10.83 -42.21 -61.80
CA ARG A 274 11.53 -42.93 -62.90
C ARG A 274 10.97 -44.25 -63.49
N SER A 275 10.40 -44.12 -64.72
CA SER A 275 10.72 -44.76 -66.03
C SER A 275 11.06 -46.27 -66.14
N LEU A 276 10.45 -47.06 -67.05
CA LEU A 276 10.83 -47.31 -68.48
C LEU A 276 9.85 -48.38 -69.12
N PRO A 277 9.96 -48.85 -70.39
CA PRO A 277 9.28 -48.39 -71.60
C PRO A 277 8.48 -49.51 -72.34
N THR A 278 8.11 -49.27 -73.62
CA THR A 278 7.59 -50.20 -74.67
C THR A 278 6.10 -50.57 -74.62
N ARG A 279 5.32 -50.69 -75.71
CA ARG A 279 5.41 -50.36 -77.16
C ARG A 279 4.06 -50.82 -77.76
N ASN A 280 3.55 -50.12 -78.80
CA ASN A 280 2.62 -50.61 -79.85
C ASN A 280 1.14 -50.95 -79.48
N HIS A 281 0.10 -50.82 -80.31
CA HIS A 281 -0.11 -50.49 -81.74
C HIS A 281 -1.56 -49.97 -81.93
N ALA A 282 -1.79 -49.29 -83.08
CA ALA A 282 -2.98 -49.24 -83.97
C ALA A 282 -4.32 -49.80 -83.45
N ASN A 283 -5.49 -49.19 -83.67
CA ASN A 283 -6.04 -48.47 -84.83
C ASN A 283 -7.12 -47.51 -84.35
#